data_AF-A0A2W0BXT2-F1
#
_entry.id   AF-A0A2W0BXT2-F1
#
_cell.length_a   1.000
_cell.length_b   1.000
_cell.length_c   1.000
_cell.angle_alpha   90.00
_cell.angle_beta   90.00
_cell.angle_gamma   90.00
#
_symmetry.space_group_name_H-M   'P 1'
#
loop_
_entity.id
_entity.type
_entity.pdbx_description
1 polymer ?
#
loop_
_entity_poly.entity_id
_entity_poly.type
_entity_poly.pdbx_seq_one_letter_code
_entity_poly.pdbx_strand_id
1 'polypeptide(L)' 'MQIRSQHKERQRRLPIRHTIVFLAALILSSPTCRFEQSFSDNGGKTREVNWIAMDTRTANESDGASHQR' A
#
# COMPACT_ATOMS: atom_id res chain seq x y z
N MET A 1 -3.62 56.26 -17.75
CA MET A 1 -4.50 55.08 -17.54
C MET A 1 -3.62 53.84 -17.67
N GLN A 2 -3.31 53.19 -16.55
CA GLN A 2 -2.28 52.16 -16.46
C GLN A 2 -2.94 50.78 -16.42
N ILE A 3 -2.68 49.93 -17.42
CA ILE A 3 -3.20 48.56 -17.48
C ILE A 3 -2.04 47.59 -17.27
N ARG A 4 -2.26 46.66 -16.35
CA ARG A 4 -1.26 45.91 -15.57
C ARG A 4 -0.49 44.88 -16.40
N SER A 5 0.81 44.77 -16.08
CA SER A 5 1.74 43.73 -16.53
C SER A 5 1.26 42.34 -16.11
N GLN A 6 1.13 41.41 -17.05
CA GLN A 6 0.79 40.01 -16.79
C GLN A 6 2.03 39.29 -16.27
N HIS A 7 1.99 38.90 -15.00
CA HIS A 7 3.03 38.10 -14.35
C HIS A 7 3.01 36.69 -14.95
N LYS A 8 3.99 36.38 -15.81
CA LYS A 8 4.20 35.04 -16.37
C LYS A 8 4.82 34.15 -15.28
N GLU A 9 3.98 33.58 -14.43
CA GLU A 9 4.37 32.57 -13.45
C GLU A 9 4.97 31.36 -14.21
N ARG A 10 6.29 31.19 -14.13
CA ARG A 10 6.97 30.02 -14.67
C ARG A 10 6.57 28.82 -13.82
N GLN A 11 5.62 28.04 -14.29
CA GLN A 11 5.33 26.69 -13.78
C GLN A 11 6.63 25.88 -13.79
N ARG A 12 7.32 25.80 -12.65
CA ARG A 12 8.54 24.99 -12.51
C ARG A 12 8.09 23.53 -12.57
N ARG A 13 8.38 22.84 -13.67
CA ARG A 13 8.18 21.39 -13.76
C ARG A 13 9.04 20.76 -12.67
N LEU A 14 8.40 20.23 -11.63
CA LEU A 14 9.09 19.41 -10.64
C LEU A 14 9.58 18.13 -11.35
N PRO A 15 10.80 17.63 -11.04
CA PRO A 15 11.30 16.41 -11.65
C PRO A 15 10.36 15.25 -11.29
N ILE A 16 10.08 14.38 -12.27
CA ILE A 16 9.32 13.14 -12.04
C ILE A 16 10.16 12.29 -11.07
N ARG A 17 9.67 12.12 -9.85
CA ARG A 17 10.25 11.17 -8.89
C ARG A 17 9.51 9.85 -9.08
N HIS A 18 10.25 8.81 -9.46
CA HIS A 18 9.70 7.46 -9.58
C HIS A 18 9.66 6.82 -8.19
N THR A 19 8.46 6.43 -7.75
CA THR A 19 8.26 5.66 -6.52
C THR A 19 7.77 4.28 -6.92
N ILE A 20 8.44 3.24 -6.39
CA ILE A 20 8.02 1.85 -6.58
C ILE A 20 7.19 1.43 -5.36
N VAL A 21 6.06 0.76 -5.62
CA VAL A 21 5.21 0.16 -4.60
C VAL A 21 5.41 -1.35 -4.62
N PHE A 22 5.68 -1.95 -3.48
CA PHE A 22 5.74 -3.40 -3.28
C PHE A 22 4.53 -3.87 -2.47
N LEU A 23 3.96 -5.01 -2.86
CA LEU A 23 2.90 -5.71 -2.14
C LEU A 23 3.39 -7.12 -1.84
N ALA A 24 3.29 -7.53 -0.57
CA ALA A 24 3.62 -8.89 -0.13
C ALA A 24 2.45 -9.51 0.64
N ALA A 25 2.22 -10.80 0.42
CA ALA A 25 1.24 -11.61 1.15
C ALA A 25 1.91 -12.93 1.57
N LEU A 26 1.88 -13.25 2.86
CA LEU A 26 2.53 -14.43 3.41
C LEU A 26 1.59 -15.18 4.37
N ILE A 27 1.53 -16.50 4.23
CA ILE A 27 0.91 -17.37 5.23
C ILE A 27 1.96 -17.63 6.32
N LEU A 28 1.67 -17.23 7.55
CA LEU A 28 2.60 -17.40 8.68
C LEU A 28 2.36 -18.74 9.40
N SER A 29 1.10 -19.03 9.69
CA SER A 29 0.61 -20.31 10.21
C SER A 29 -0.88 -20.40 9.87
N SER A 30 -1.43 -21.56 9.52
CA SER A 30 -2.90 -21.64 9.37
C SER A 30 -3.53 -21.43 10.75
N PRO A 31 -4.44 -20.46 10.97
CA PRO A 31 -5.27 -19.72 10.00
C PRO A 31 -4.89 -18.24 9.74
N THR A 32 -3.68 -17.80 10.09
CA THR A 32 -3.20 -16.42 10.01
C THR A 32 -2.34 -16.12 8.78
N CYS A 33 -2.57 -14.96 8.16
CA CYS A 33 -1.72 -14.40 7.10
C CYS A 33 -1.30 -12.95 7.41
N ARG A 34 -0.27 -12.49 6.70
CA ARG A 34 0.26 -11.13 6.76
C ARG A 34 0.25 -10.51 5.37
N PHE A 35 -0.26 -9.29 5.27
CA PHE A 35 -0.15 -8.43 4.11
C PHE A 35 0.74 -7.24 4.43
N GLU A 36 1.56 -6.82 3.47
CA GLU A 36 2.45 -5.67 3.63
C GLU A 36 2.51 -4.85 2.36
N GLN A 37 2.47 -3.53 2.53
CA GLN A 37 2.79 -2.55 1.50
C GLN A 37 4.05 -1.79 1.92
N SER A 38 4.99 -1.63 0.98
CA SER A 38 6.19 -0.81 1.17
C SER A 38 6.52 0.01 -0.08
N PHE A 39 7.24 1.12 0.12
CA PHE A 39 7.66 2.04 -0.94
C PHE A 39 9.17 2.05 -1.10
N SER A 40 9.62 2.36 -2.30
CA SER A 40 11.02 2.66 -2.58
C SER A 40 11.15 3.89 -3.47
N ASP A 41 12.03 4.80 -3.08
CA ASP A 41 12.39 6.01 -3.82
C ASP A 41 13.70 5.85 -4.62
N ASN A 42 14.41 4.72 -4.43
CA ASN A 42 15.75 4.50 -4.97
C ASN A 42 15.82 3.28 -5.91
N GLY A 43 14.73 3.02 -6.64
CA GLY A 43 14.68 1.95 -7.63
C GLY A 43 14.57 0.55 -7.02
N GLY A 44 14.01 0.43 -5.81
CA GLY A 44 13.73 -0.85 -5.17
C GLY A 44 14.88 -1.39 -4.31
N LYS A 45 15.97 -0.63 -4.13
CA LYS A 45 17.15 -1.06 -3.35
C LYS A 45 16.85 -1.12 -1.86
N THR A 46 16.17 -0.10 -1.34
CA THR A 46 15.63 -0.11 0.02
C THR A 46 14.13 0.05 -0.04
N ARG A 47 13.45 -0.47 0.99
CA ARG A 47 11.99 -0.40 1.10
C ARG A 47 11.62 0.12 2.48
N GLU A 48 10.73 1.09 2.52
CA GLU A 48 10.12 1.60 3.74
C GLU A 48 8.71 1.05 3.85
N VAL A 49 8.39 0.42 4.99
CA VAL A 49 7.05 -0.12 5.23
C VAL A 49 6.07 1.03 5.37
N ASN A 50 4.97 0.95 4.63
CA ASN A 50 3.83 1.85 4.77
C ASN A 50 2.79 1.26 5.73
N TRP A 51 2.35 0.04 5.42
CA TRP A 51 1.26 -0.61 6.13
C TRP A 51 1.50 -2.12 6.19
N ILE A 52 1.07 -2.69 7.32
CA ILE A 52 1.00 -4.12 7.57
C ILE A 52 -0.42 -4.45 8.06
N ALA A 53 -1.04 -5.48 7.47
CA ALA A 53 -2.24 -6.11 8.03
C ALA A 53 -1.94 -7.56 8.43
N MET A 54 -2.56 -8.00 9.52
CA MET A 54 -2.56 -9.39 9.95
C MET A 54 -4.01 -9.85 10.05
N ASP A 55 -4.35 -10.88 9.28
CA ASP A 55 -5.68 -11.45 9.28
C ASP A 55 -5.61 -12.87 9.80
N THR A 56 -6.58 -13.24 10.63
CA THR A 56 -6.76 -14.61 11.12
C THR A 56 -8.12 -15.08 10.67
N ARG A 57 -8.16 -16.16 9.87
CA ARG A 57 -9.41 -16.78 9.48
C ARG A 57 -10.08 -17.37 10.71
N THR A 58 -11.29 -16.89 11.01
CA THR A 58 -12.16 -17.45 12.04
C THR A 58 -12.91 -18.66 11.49
N ALA A 59 -13.15 -19.67 12.34
CA ALA A 59 -14.06 -20.75 12.01
C ALA A 59 -15.47 -20.18 11.86
N ASN A 60 -16.21 -20.63 10.85
CA ASN A 60 -17.61 -20.26 10.71
C ASN A 60 -18.45 -21.08 11.70
N GLU A 61 -19.52 -20.51 12.28
CA GLU A 61 -20.41 -21.28 13.18
C GLU A 61 -21.02 -22.51 12.49
N SER A 62 -21.11 -22.46 11.16
CA SER A 62 -21.56 -23.59 10.32
C SER A 62 -20.51 -24.68 10.09
N ASP A 63 -19.24 -24.46 10.41
CA ASP A 63 -18.17 -25.47 10.26
C ASP A 63 -18.28 -26.59 11.31
N GLY A 64 -19.05 -26.40 12.39
CA GLY A 64 -19.26 -27.38 13.47
C GLY A 64 -20.55 -28.19 13.41
N ALA A 65 -21.51 -27.86 12.54
CA ALA A 65 -22.87 -28.43 12.57
C ALA A 65 -23.04 -29.75 11.78
N SER A 66 -21.97 -30.30 11.21
CA SER A 66 -22.05 -31.45 10.28
C SER A 66 -21.65 -32.81 10.87
N HIS A 67 -21.28 -32.90 12.16
CA HIS A 67 -20.82 -34.15 12.79
C HIS A 67 -21.75 -34.64 13.91
N GLN A 68 -23.03 -34.81 13.61
CA GLN A 68 -23.92 -35.62 14.45
C GLN A 68 -24.89 -36.44 13.58
N ARG A 69 -24.50 -37.68 13.29
CA ARG A 69 -25.39 -38.79 12.90
C ARG A 69 -24.95 -40.04 13.62
#